data_AF-A0A0M9Z8Q7-F1
#
_entry.id   AF-A0A0M9Z8Q7-F1
#
_cell.length_a   1.000
_cell.length_b   1.000
_cell.length_c   1.000
_cell.angle_alpha   90.00
_cell.angle_beta   90.00
_cell.angle_gamma   90.00
#
_symmetry.space_group_name_H-M   'P 1'
#
loop_
_entity.id
_entity.type
_entity.pdbx_description
1 polymer ?
#
loop_
_entity_poly.entity_id
_entity_poly.type
_entity_poly.pdbx_seq_one_letter_code
_entity_poly.pdbx_strand_id
1 'polypeptide(L)'
;YTPHLVPHLFETAEPAPSLTWYDTPHTPGRWPAELAHLAAQGTVERRTLIDGSINRLLRGGRTAHLAFYTDLLDVLDLTTDERAEHTADWIALAADAPSPTAGRAQQTLTALFEAGRLPADRLAEMSQAVLFRPEKKLVRAQLVLLGKALRRRAEDRSTLLPATAAAFGHPDTVLQEKALKLVATHLRPGDDALRTDLAFEAEHLGPALRRTAADLLGAIADPTGPTGPTG
;
A
#
# COMPACT_ATOMS: atom_id res chain seq x y z
N TYR A 1 27.15 9.07 -25.67
CA TYR A 1 25.78 8.93 -26.21
C TYR A 1 24.84 8.24 -25.23
N THR A 2 25.24 7.11 -24.64
CA THR A 2 24.44 6.34 -23.66
C THR A 2 23.77 7.16 -22.56
N PRO A 3 24.41 8.14 -21.89
CA PRO A 3 23.79 8.89 -20.80
C PRO A 3 22.56 9.71 -21.22
N HIS A 4 22.53 10.19 -22.48
CA HIS A 4 21.43 10.99 -23.00
C HIS A 4 20.25 10.14 -23.51
N LEU A 5 20.47 8.84 -23.77
CA LEU A 5 19.42 7.95 -24.29
C LEU A 5 18.66 7.22 -23.18
N VAL A 6 19.27 7.05 -22.00
CA VAL A 6 18.64 6.35 -20.88
C VAL A 6 17.33 7.00 -20.43
N PRO A 7 17.21 8.34 -20.25
CA PRO A 7 15.96 8.96 -19.85
C PRO A 7 14.79 8.61 -20.79
N HIS A 8 15.05 8.56 -22.10
CA HIS A 8 14.04 8.25 -23.10
C HIS A 8 13.48 6.82 -23.00
N LEU A 9 14.19 5.87 -22.36
CA LEU A 9 13.69 4.51 -22.10
C LEU A 9 12.46 4.50 -21.18
N PHE A 10 12.30 5.55 -20.37
CA PHE A 10 11.21 5.67 -19.41
C PHE A 10 10.04 6.50 -19.93
N GLU A 11 10.26 7.30 -20.97
CA GLU A 11 9.25 8.17 -21.60
C GLU A 11 8.35 7.42 -22.59
N THR A 12 8.81 6.30 -23.15
CA THR A 12 8.03 5.55 -24.13
C THR A 12 6.81 4.85 -23.50
N ALA A 13 5.67 4.94 -24.19
CA ALA A 13 4.43 4.30 -23.75
C ALA A 13 4.56 2.77 -23.67
N GLU A 14 5.35 2.17 -24.57
CA GLU A 14 5.70 0.76 -24.55
C GLU A 14 7.22 0.61 -24.48
N PRO A 15 7.76 -0.28 -23.63
CA PRO A 15 9.18 -0.62 -23.67
C PRO A 15 9.49 -1.26 -25.02
N ALA A 16 10.68 -1.01 -25.55
CA ALA A 16 11.13 -1.70 -26.75
C ALA A 16 11.11 -3.23 -26.50
N PRO A 17 10.62 -4.07 -27.43
CA PRO A 17 10.48 -5.51 -27.21
C PRO A 17 11.79 -6.23 -26.81
N SER A 18 12.94 -5.67 -27.22
CA SER A 18 14.27 -6.15 -26.85
C SER A 18 14.59 -5.96 -25.36
N LEU A 19 13.97 -5.00 -24.68
CA LEU A 19 14.15 -4.77 -23.24
C LEU A 19 13.55 -5.90 -22.41
N THR A 20 12.47 -6.52 -22.90
CA THR A 20 11.75 -7.59 -22.20
C THR A 20 12.23 -9.00 -22.54
N TRP A 21 13.27 -9.13 -23.38
CA TRP A 21 13.77 -10.44 -23.81
C TRP A 21 14.92 -10.94 -22.92
N TYR A 22 14.55 -11.51 -21.78
CA TYR A 22 15.49 -12.18 -20.87
C TYR A 22 14.77 -13.23 -19.99
N ASP A 23 15.53 -14.24 -19.54
CA ASP A 23 15.01 -15.28 -18.64
C ASP A 23 15.05 -14.84 -17.17
N THR A 24 16.15 -14.20 -16.75
CA THR A 24 16.29 -13.63 -15.41
C THR A 24 16.94 -12.25 -15.47
N PRO A 25 16.52 -11.30 -14.61
CA PRO A 25 16.95 -9.91 -14.73
C PRO A 25 18.39 -9.67 -14.27
N HIS A 26 18.94 -10.56 -13.43
CA HIS A 26 20.31 -10.50 -12.94
C HIS A 26 21.35 -11.10 -13.91
N THR A 27 20.91 -11.65 -15.05
CA THR A 27 21.83 -12.26 -16.02
C THR A 27 22.72 -11.19 -16.65
N PRO A 28 24.06 -11.28 -16.55
CA PRO A 28 24.97 -10.34 -17.22
C PRO A 28 24.71 -10.28 -18.73
N GLY A 29 24.83 -9.10 -19.34
CA GLY A 29 24.49 -8.88 -20.74
C GLY A 29 23.00 -8.69 -21.02
N ARG A 30 22.13 -8.73 -20.00
CA ARG A 30 20.70 -8.38 -20.12
C ARG A 30 20.44 -6.97 -19.62
N TRP A 31 19.46 -6.31 -20.22
CA TRP A 31 19.19 -4.89 -19.99
C TRP A 31 19.08 -4.48 -18.50
N PRO A 32 18.36 -5.20 -17.61
CA PRO A 32 18.31 -4.81 -16.20
C PRO A 32 19.70 -4.83 -15.54
N ALA A 33 20.46 -5.90 -15.71
CA ALA A 33 21.84 -6.03 -15.21
C ALA A 33 22.81 -5.03 -15.83
N GLU A 34 22.71 -4.78 -17.14
CA GLU A 34 23.57 -3.80 -17.83
C GLU A 34 23.29 -2.36 -17.38
N LEU A 35 22.02 -1.98 -17.22
CA LEU A 35 21.67 -0.65 -16.71
C LEU A 35 22.17 -0.46 -15.27
N ALA A 36 22.04 -1.48 -14.42
CA ALA A 36 22.59 -1.45 -13.07
C ALA A 36 24.13 -1.39 -13.07
N HIS A 37 24.79 -2.11 -13.98
CA HIS A 37 26.24 -2.06 -14.15
C HIS A 37 26.72 -0.67 -14.60
N LEU A 38 26.03 -0.07 -15.57
CA LEU A 38 26.31 1.29 -16.04
C LEU A 38 26.12 2.34 -14.94
N ALA A 39 25.13 2.14 -14.05
CA ALA A 39 24.93 2.98 -12.88
C ALA A 39 26.06 2.81 -11.85
N ALA A 40 26.49 1.57 -11.59
CA ALA A 40 27.62 1.29 -10.70
C ALA A 40 28.94 1.89 -11.21
N GLN A 41 29.10 2.01 -12.53
CA GLN A 41 30.24 2.67 -13.17
C GLN A 41 30.12 4.21 -13.23
N GLY A 42 29.00 4.79 -12.81
CA GLY A 42 28.73 6.23 -12.91
C GLY A 42 28.49 6.75 -14.34
N THR A 43 28.35 5.86 -15.32
CA THR A 43 28.05 6.23 -16.72
C THR A 43 26.60 6.70 -16.85
N VAL A 44 25.71 6.14 -16.05
CA VAL A 44 24.30 6.49 -15.95
C VAL A 44 24.02 6.89 -14.52
N GLU A 45 23.26 7.96 -14.31
CA GLU A 45 22.88 8.35 -12.96
C GLU A 45 21.88 7.32 -12.39
N ARG A 46 22.24 6.71 -11.25
CA ARG A 46 21.41 5.73 -10.55
C ARG A 46 20.00 6.25 -10.26
N ARG A 47 19.91 7.51 -9.80
CA ARG A 47 18.64 8.19 -9.53
C ARG A 47 17.75 8.28 -10.76
N THR A 48 18.31 8.56 -11.94
CA THR A 48 17.55 8.59 -13.20
C THR A 48 16.89 7.24 -13.50
N LEU A 49 17.56 6.12 -13.21
CA LEU A 49 16.98 4.78 -13.39
C LEU A 49 15.86 4.49 -12.39
N ILE A 50 16.02 4.91 -11.13
CA ILE A 50 15.03 4.72 -10.07
C ILE A 50 13.79 5.57 -10.37
N ASP A 51 13.96 6.89 -10.51
CA ASP A 51 12.89 7.85 -10.78
C ASP A 51 12.15 7.47 -12.07
N GLY A 52 12.89 7.10 -13.11
CA GLY A 52 12.32 6.67 -14.39
C GLY A 52 11.47 5.39 -14.26
N SER A 53 11.96 4.39 -13.53
CA SER A 53 11.24 3.13 -13.33
C SER A 53 9.96 3.33 -12.52
N ILE A 54 10.03 4.08 -11.42
CA ILE A 54 8.87 4.38 -10.56
C ILE A 54 7.81 5.19 -11.32
N ASN A 55 8.22 6.27 -12.00
CA ASN A 55 7.31 7.08 -12.81
C ASN A 55 6.64 6.25 -13.91
N ARG A 56 7.37 5.31 -14.51
CA ARG A 56 6.79 4.43 -15.52
C ARG A 56 5.81 3.43 -14.93
N LEU A 57 6.06 2.89 -13.74
CA LEU A 57 5.11 2.04 -13.03
C LEU A 57 3.83 2.81 -12.66
N LEU A 58 3.95 4.06 -12.21
CA LEU A 58 2.83 4.93 -11.86
C LEU A 58 1.93 5.25 -13.06
N ARG A 59 2.52 5.39 -14.26
CA ARG A 59 1.74 5.55 -15.50
C ARG A 59 0.89 4.32 -15.87
N GLY A 60 1.16 3.16 -15.26
CA GLY A 60 0.40 1.92 -15.50
C GLY A 60 0.57 1.34 -16.91
N GLY A 61 -0.26 0.37 -17.25
CA GLY A 61 -0.23 -0.31 -18.56
C GLY A 61 -0.28 -1.83 -18.44
N ARG A 62 0.08 -2.53 -19.53
CA ARG A 62 0.08 -3.99 -19.56
C ARG A 62 1.10 -4.54 -18.56
N THR A 63 0.70 -5.52 -17.74
CA THR A 63 1.57 -6.14 -16.71
C THR A 63 2.91 -6.61 -17.26
N ALA A 64 2.92 -7.22 -18.46
CA ALA A 64 4.16 -7.66 -19.12
C ALA A 64 5.14 -6.51 -19.41
N HIS A 65 4.65 -5.31 -19.67
CA HIS A 65 5.49 -4.13 -19.91
C HIS A 65 6.02 -3.53 -18.60
N LEU A 66 5.26 -3.64 -17.52
CA LEU A 66 5.64 -3.16 -16.19
C LEU A 66 6.68 -4.06 -15.51
N ALA A 67 6.74 -5.34 -15.90
CA ALA A 67 7.68 -6.32 -15.35
C ALA A 67 9.13 -5.85 -15.47
N PHE A 68 9.54 -5.32 -16.63
CA PHE A 68 10.89 -4.81 -16.85
C PHE A 68 11.32 -3.75 -15.83
N TYR A 69 10.44 -2.79 -15.53
CA TYR A 69 10.76 -1.71 -14.59
C TYR A 69 10.79 -2.21 -13.14
N THR A 70 9.99 -3.22 -12.82
CA THR A 70 10.04 -3.89 -11.51
C THR A 70 11.36 -4.65 -11.37
N ASP A 71 11.74 -5.40 -12.39
CA ASP A 71 12.98 -6.16 -12.44
C ASP A 71 14.23 -5.26 -12.37
N LEU A 72 14.19 -4.10 -13.03
CA LEU A 72 15.26 -3.13 -12.95
C LEU A 72 15.43 -2.58 -11.52
N LEU A 73 14.34 -2.24 -10.83
CA LEU A 73 14.39 -1.81 -9.43
C LEU A 73 14.92 -2.92 -8.51
N ASP A 74 14.58 -4.18 -8.80
CA ASP A 74 15.07 -5.34 -8.05
C ASP A 74 16.58 -5.53 -8.23
N VAL A 75 17.07 -5.44 -9.47
CA VAL A 75 18.51 -5.57 -9.78
C VAL A 75 19.33 -4.38 -9.28
N LEU A 76 18.74 -3.18 -9.27
CA LEU A 76 19.37 -2.01 -8.68
C LEU A 76 19.57 -2.18 -7.16
N ASP A 77 18.82 -3.07 -6.52
CA ASP A 77 18.83 -3.31 -5.07
C ASP A 77 18.77 -1.99 -4.28
N LEU A 78 17.63 -1.31 -4.39
CA LEU A 78 17.45 0.00 -3.75
C LEU A 78 17.75 -0.11 -2.25
N THR A 79 18.53 0.84 -1.75
CA THR A 79 18.80 0.97 -0.32
C THR A 79 17.54 1.34 0.44
N THR A 80 17.58 1.22 1.77
CA THR A 80 16.45 1.64 2.61
C THR A 80 16.17 3.14 2.47
N ASP A 81 17.20 3.97 2.32
CA ASP A 81 17.05 5.42 2.12
C ASP A 81 16.40 5.73 0.78
N GLU A 82 16.87 5.12 -0.30
CA GLU A 82 16.28 5.27 -1.63
C GLU A 82 14.80 4.84 -1.64
N ARG A 83 14.46 3.71 -0.99
CA ARG A 83 13.05 3.30 -0.85
C ARG A 83 12.23 4.33 -0.08
N ALA A 84 12.80 4.90 0.99
CA ALA A 84 12.11 5.86 1.85
C ALA A 84 11.86 7.20 1.14
N GLU A 85 12.77 7.66 0.28
CA GLU A 85 12.60 8.86 -0.55
C GLU A 85 11.35 8.75 -1.45
N HIS A 86 11.01 7.54 -1.90
CA HIS A 86 9.86 7.26 -2.76
C HIS A 86 8.62 6.74 -2.01
N THR A 87 8.49 7.01 -0.70
CA THR A 87 7.36 6.49 0.10
C THR A 87 5.99 6.80 -0.50
N ALA A 88 5.77 8.05 -0.95
CA ALA A 88 4.49 8.45 -1.55
C ALA A 88 4.21 7.70 -2.87
N ASP A 89 5.24 7.49 -3.70
CA ASP A 89 5.11 6.77 -4.95
C ASP A 89 4.77 5.29 -4.71
N TRP A 90 5.40 4.66 -3.71
CA TRP A 90 5.04 3.29 -3.32
C TRP A 90 3.61 3.18 -2.81
N ILE A 91 3.10 4.19 -2.09
CA ILE A 91 1.72 4.22 -1.63
C ILE A 91 0.76 4.28 -2.83
N ALA A 92 1.01 5.18 -3.78
CA ALA A 92 0.22 5.27 -5.01
C ALA A 92 0.26 3.96 -5.84
N LEU A 93 1.43 3.32 -5.94
CA LEU A 93 1.55 2.02 -6.59
C LEU A 93 0.79 0.92 -5.85
N ALA A 94 0.84 0.89 -4.52
CA ALA A 94 0.07 -0.06 -3.72
C ALA A 94 -1.45 0.15 -3.86
N ALA A 95 -1.88 1.41 -4.06
CA ALA A 95 -3.28 1.80 -4.24
C ALA A 95 -3.84 1.36 -5.60
N ASP A 96 -3.15 1.72 -6.70
CA ASP A 96 -3.77 1.74 -8.04
C ASP A 96 -3.10 0.82 -9.06
N ALA A 97 -1.88 0.34 -8.81
CA ALA A 97 -1.16 -0.46 -9.80
C ALA A 97 -1.82 -1.85 -9.98
N PRO A 98 -1.55 -2.54 -11.11
CA PRO A 98 -1.93 -3.94 -11.30
C PRO A 98 -1.42 -4.82 -10.14
N SER A 99 -2.18 -5.87 -9.81
CA SER A 99 -1.98 -6.69 -8.60
C SER A 99 -0.51 -7.09 -8.30
N PRO A 100 0.30 -7.54 -9.27
CA PRO A 100 1.71 -7.87 -8.99
C PRO A 100 2.54 -6.66 -8.53
N THR A 101 2.37 -5.52 -9.20
CA THR A 101 3.07 -4.27 -8.87
C THR A 101 2.60 -3.70 -7.54
N ALA A 102 1.28 -3.71 -7.28
CA ALA A 102 0.73 -3.31 -5.99
C ALA A 102 1.26 -4.18 -4.84
N GLY A 103 1.37 -5.49 -5.06
CA GLY A 103 1.97 -6.41 -4.09
C GLY A 103 3.44 -6.12 -3.80
N ARG A 104 4.23 -5.79 -4.82
CA ARG A 104 5.66 -5.41 -4.66
C ARG A 104 5.80 -4.08 -3.90
N ALA A 105 4.95 -3.10 -4.21
CA ALA A 105 4.91 -1.83 -3.50
C ALA A 105 4.53 -2.00 -2.03
N GLN A 106 3.51 -2.82 -1.73
CA GLN A 106 3.13 -3.18 -0.36
C GLN A 106 4.28 -3.86 0.40
N GLN A 107 5.03 -4.78 -0.24
CA GLN A 107 6.20 -5.42 0.37
C GLN A 107 7.32 -4.41 0.68
N THR A 108 7.55 -3.46 -0.23
CA THR A 108 8.54 -2.39 -0.05
C THR A 108 8.19 -1.50 1.15
N LEU A 109 6.94 -1.06 1.24
CA LEU A 109 6.44 -0.28 2.38
C LEU A 109 6.45 -1.09 3.70
N THR A 110 6.17 -2.39 3.64
CA THR A 110 6.29 -3.28 4.80
C THR A 110 7.73 -3.35 5.29
N ALA A 111 8.71 -3.47 4.40
CA ALA A 111 10.13 -3.47 4.76
C ALA A 111 10.55 -2.12 5.37
N LEU A 112 10.05 -0.99 4.85
CA LEU A 112 10.27 0.33 5.46
C LEU A 112 9.68 0.42 6.87
N PHE A 113 8.48 -0.10 7.10
CA PHE A 113 7.90 -0.18 8.44
C PHE A 113 8.76 -1.03 9.39
N GLU A 114 9.22 -2.20 8.95
CA GLU A 114 10.06 -3.09 9.75
C GLU A 114 11.39 -2.41 10.11
N ALA A 115 12.00 -1.69 9.16
CA ALA A 115 13.19 -0.85 9.36
C ALA A 115 12.94 0.43 10.21
N GLY A 116 11.69 0.73 10.60
CA GLY A 116 11.34 1.94 11.35
C GLY A 116 11.41 3.23 10.53
N ARG A 117 11.35 3.11 9.19
CA ARG A 117 11.42 4.21 8.21
C ARG A 117 10.08 4.58 7.60
N LEU A 118 8.99 3.92 8.00
CA LEU A 118 7.62 4.29 7.65
C LEU A 118 6.90 4.85 8.88
N PRO A 119 6.60 6.16 8.93
CA PRO A 119 5.85 6.76 10.03
C PRO A 119 4.36 6.35 10.00
N ALA A 120 3.68 6.50 11.13
CA ALA A 120 2.32 5.97 11.34
C ALA A 120 1.26 6.63 10.42
N ASP A 121 1.42 7.91 10.11
CA ASP A 121 0.61 8.66 9.15
C ASP A 121 0.70 8.07 7.74
N ARG A 122 1.91 7.75 7.27
CA ARG A 122 2.12 7.10 5.97
C ARG A 122 1.63 5.67 5.94
N LEU A 123 1.74 4.94 7.05
CA LEU A 123 1.13 3.61 7.17
C LEU A 123 -0.40 3.69 7.16
N ALA A 124 -1.00 4.71 7.78
CA ALA A 124 -2.44 4.94 7.74
C ALA A 124 -2.92 5.28 6.31
N GLU A 125 -2.24 6.20 5.63
CA GLU A 125 -2.50 6.57 4.23
C GLU A 125 -2.46 5.34 3.31
N MET A 126 -1.38 4.55 3.39
CA MET A 126 -1.24 3.28 2.69
C MET A 126 -2.40 2.33 2.99
N SER A 127 -2.77 2.19 4.27
CA SER A 127 -3.79 1.25 4.71
C SER A 127 -5.17 1.63 4.18
N GLN A 128 -5.53 2.92 4.22
CA GLN A 128 -6.78 3.41 3.66
C GLN A 128 -6.89 3.03 2.19
N ALA A 129 -5.84 3.24 1.39
CA ALA A 129 -5.85 2.86 -0.02
C ALA A 129 -5.92 1.34 -0.26
N VAL A 130 -5.05 0.57 0.41
CA VAL A 130 -4.92 -0.88 0.17
C VAL A 130 -6.14 -1.67 0.65
N LEU A 131 -6.84 -1.22 1.70
CA LEU A 131 -7.99 -1.96 2.25
C LEU A 131 -9.25 -1.89 1.37
N PHE A 132 -9.34 -0.93 0.44
CA PHE A 132 -10.42 -0.88 -0.57
C PHE A 132 -10.19 -1.81 -1.76
N ARG A 133 -9.00 -2.39 -1.88
CA ARG A 133 -8.65 -3.25 -3.01
C ARG A 133 -9.42 -4.59 -2.97
N PRO A 134 -9.81 -5.14 -4.14
CA PRO A 134 -10.51 -6.43 -4.18
C PRO A 134 -9.61 -7.63 -3.87
N GLU A 135 -8.28 -7.48 -3.92
CA GLU A 135 -7.35 -8.58 -3.71
C GLU A 135 -7.21 -8.96 -2.23
N LYS A 136 -7.97 -9.98 -1.81
CA LYS A 136 -7.98 -10.51 -0.44
C LYS A 136 -6.60 -10.76 0.17
N LYS A 137 -5.61 -11.14 -0.65
CA LYS A 137 -4.24 -11.39 -0.18
C LYS A 137 -3.56 -10.08 0.28
N LEU A 138 -3.73 -9.00 -0.47
CA LEU A 138 -3.16 -7.68 -0.13
C LEU A 138 -3.85 -7.09 1.10
N VAL A 139 -5.18 -7.14 1.13
CA VAL A 139 -5.98 -6.66 2.27
C VAL A 139 -5.61 -7.41 3.55
N ARG A 140 -5.48 -8.75 3.48
CA ARG A 140 -5.06 -9.56 4.64
C ARG A 140 -3.65 -9.21 5.09
N ALA A 141 -2.70 -9.03 4.17
CA ALA A 141 -1.35 -8.62 4.51
C ALA A 141 -1.33 -7.24 5.19
N GLN A 142 -2.18 -6.31 4.73
CA GLN A 142 -2.32 -4.98 5.32
C GLN A 142 -2.86 -5.03 6.75
N LEU A 143 -3.92 -5.82 7.01
CA LEU A 143 -4.45 -5.99 8.37
C LEU A 143 -3.42 -6.63 9.32
N VAL A 144 -2.58 -7.54 8.81
CA VAL A 144 -1.46 -8.11 9.60
C VAL A 144 -0.42 -7.04 9.93
N LEU A 145 -0.07 -6.19 8.96
CA LEU A 145 0.87 -5.08 9.15
C LEU A 145 0.35 -4.06 10.17
N LEU A 146 -0.90 -3.64 10.06
CA LEU A 146 -1.57 -2.76 11.03
C LEU A 146 -1.55 -3.37 12.44
N GLY A 147 -1.84 -4.67 12.56
CA GLY A 147 -1.74 -5.36 13.85
C GLY A 147 -0.33 -5.39 14.43
N LYS A 148 0.71 -5.53 13.60
CA LYS A 148 2.11 -5.39 14.05
C LYS A 148 2.38 -3.96 14.56
N ALA A 149 1.94 -2.94 13.83
CA ALA A 149 2.15 -1.54 14.17
C ALA A 149 1.46 -1.15 15.49
N LEU A 150 0.18 -1.49 15.64
CA LEU A 150 -0.59 -1.23 16.86
C LEU A 150 -0.03 -1.95 18.11
N ARG A 151 0.64 -3.09 17.94
CA ARG A 151 1.37 -3.76 19.03
C ARG A 151 2.73 -3.12 19.33
N ARG A 152 3.41 -2.60 18.31
CA ARG A 152 4.76 -2.01 18.44
C ARG A 152 4.73 -0.67 19.16
N ARG A 153 3.74 0.19 18.85
CA ARG A 153 3.62 1.54 19.41
C ARG A 153 2.17 1.86 19.73
N ALA A 154 1.86 1.92 21.02
CA ALA A 154 0.51 2.21 21.50
C ALA A 154 0.09 3.69 21.31
N GLU A 155 1.05 4.59 21.09
CA GLU A 155 0.79 6.00 20.77
C GLU A 155 0.20 6.18 19.36
N ASP A 156 0.50 5.28 18.42
CA ASP A 156 0.04 5.37 17.02
C ASP A 156 -1.44 4.96 16.84
N ARG A 157 -2.12 4.51 17.91
CA ARG A 157 -3.49 3.96 17.86
C ARG A 157 -4.49 4.95 17.27
N SER A 158 -4.42 6.22 17.66
CA SER A 158 -5.34 7.24 17.17
C SER A 158 -5.22 7.47 15.67
N THR A 159 -4.06 7.19 15.09
CA THR A 159 -3.79 7.31 13.65
C THR A 159 -4.18 6.03 12.91
N LEU A 160 -3.86 4.86 13.48
CA LEU A 160 -3.99 3.57 12.78
C LEU A 160 -5.35 2.89 12.92
N LEU A 161 -6.10 3.16 14.00
CA LEU A 161 -7.43 2.58 14.19
C LEU A 161 -8.45 3.07 13.15
N PRO A 162 -8.54 4.38 12.84
CA PRO A 162 -9.40 4.85 11.75
C PRO A 162 -9.03 4.22 10.40
N ALA A 163 -7.73 4.11 10.10
CA ALA A 163 -7.28 3.46 8.88
C ALA A 163 -7.64 1.97 8.81
N THR A 164 -7.68 1.27 9.95
CA THR A 164 -8.12 -0.13 10.03
C THR A 164 -9.61 -0.28 9.68
N ALA A 165 -10.43 0.71 10.05
CA ALA A 165 -11.87 0.69 9.80
C ALA A 165 -12.25 0.79 8.31
N ALA A 166 -11.34 1.24 7.44
CA ALA A 166 -11.56 1.22 5.98
C ALA A 166 -11.92 -0.19 5.45
N ALA A 167 -11.46 -1.25 6.13
CA ALA A 167 -11.81 -2.63 5.76
C ALA A 167 -13.27 -3.02 6.10
N PHE A 168 -14.01 -2.20 6.84
CA PHE A 168 -15.42 -2.48 7.19
C PHE A 168 -16.31 -2.49 5.95
N GLY A 169 -16.00 -1.71 4.92
CA GLY A 169 -16.70 -1.72 3.63
C GLY A 169 -16.28 -2.84 2.67
N HIS A 170 -15.34 -3.70 3.05
CA HIS A 170 -14.86 -4.75 2.14
C HIS A 170 -15.93 -5.84 1.95
N PRO A 171 -16.17 -6.37 0.73
CA PRO A 171 -17.25 -7.34 0.46
C PRO A 171 -17.05 -8.71 1.13
N ASP A 172 -15.84 -9.03 1.57
CA ASP A 172 -15.51 -10.25 2.32
C ASP A 172 -15.71 -10.04 3.82
N THR A 173 -16.73 -10.69 4.38
CA THR A 173 -17.08 -10.62 5.81
C THR A 173 -15.97 -11.11 6.75
N VAL A 174 -15.11 -12.03 6.30
CA VAL A 174 -13.95 -12.50 7.10
C VAL A 174 -12.90 -11.40 7.23
N LEU A 175 -12.77 -10.53 6.22
CA LEU A 175 -11.87 -9.37 6.30
C LEU A 175 -12.49 -8.26 7.18
N GLN A 176 -13.80 -8.03 7.08
CA GLN A 176 -14.52 -7.15 8.00
C GLN A 176 -14.35 -7.59 9.47
N GLU A 177 -14.56 -8.88 9.77
CA GLU A 177 -14.43 -9.43 11.11
C GLU A 177 -13.01 -9.26 11.67
N LYS A 178 -11.98 -9.50 10.84
CA LYS A 178 -10.57 -9.31 11.23
C LYS A 178 -10.27 -7.85 11.58
N ALA A 179 -10.79 -6.91 10.79
CA ALA A 179 -10.64 -5.49 11.07
C ALA A 179 -11.35 -5.10 12.37
N LEU A 180 -12.59 -5.55 12.58
CA LEU A 180 -13.37 -5.24 13.78
C LEU A 180 -12.69 -5.80 15.03
N LYS A 181 -12.19 -7.04 14.95
CA LYS A 181 -11.41 -7.65 16.04
C LYS A 181 -10.14 -6.86 16.34
N LEU A 182 -9.44 -6.37 15.31
CA LEU A 182 -8.23 -5.58 15.50
C LEU A 182 -8.53 -4.26 16.19
N VAL A 183 -9.60 -3.57 15.77
CA VAL A 183 -10.10 -2.36 16.43
C VAL A 183 -10.44 -2.62 17.89
N ALA A 184 -11.27 -3.63 18.16
CA ALA A 184 -11.69 -3.98 19.52
C ALA A 184 -10.51 -4.33 20.44
N THR A 185 -9.48 -4.98 19.90
CA THR A 185 -8.28 -5.37 20.67
C THR A 185 -7.46 -4.17 21.14
N HIS A 186 -7.48 -3.07 20.38
CA HIS A 186 -6.58 -1.93 20.60
C HIS A 186 -7.27 -0.65 21.10
N LEU A 187 -8.60 -0.61 21.14
CA LEU A 187 -9.35 0.43 21.83
C LEU A 187 -9.11 0.39 23.35
N ARG A 188 -9.11 1.56 23.99
CA ARG A 188 -8.90 1.77 25.42
C ARG A 188 -10.05 2.56 26.03
N PRO A 189 -10.29 2.47 27.35
CA PRO A 189 -11.41 3.16 28.01
C PRO A 189 -11.56 4.65 27.68
N GLY A 190 -10.48 5.42 27.50
CA GLY A 190 -10.53 6.85 27.21
C GLY A 190 -10.60 7.27 25.72
N ASP A 191 -10.84 6.33 24.81
CA ASP A 191 -10.84 6.60 23.36
C ASP A 191 -12.22 7.07 22.83
N ASP A 192 -12.92 7.96 23.53
CA ASP A 192 -14.33 8.29 23.23
C ASP A 192 -14.53 8.92 21.84
N ALA A 193 -13.61 9.79 21.43
CA ALA A 193 -13.62 10.37 20.08
C ALA A 193 -13.41 9.27 19.01
N LEU A 194 -12.42 8.39 19.20
CA LEU A 194 -12.17 7.29 18.26
C LEU A 194 -13.35 6.33 18.18
N ARG A 195 -14.02 6.02 19.30
CA ARG A 195 -15.24 5.19 19.28
C ARG A 195 -16.32 5.80 18.42
N THR A 196 -16.51 7.12 18.52
CA THR A 196 -17.50 7.85 17.72
C THR A 196 -17.20 7.76 16.23
N ASP A 197 -15.95 8.01 15.84
CA ASP A 197 -15.52 7.92 14.44
C ASP A 197 -15.65 6.48 13.90
N LEU A 198 -15.23 5.50 14.70
CA LEU A 198 -15.31 4.08 14.33
C LEU A 198 -16.75 3.56 14.26
N ALA A 199 -17.67 4.12 15.05
CA ALA A 199 -19.08 3.77 15.02
C ALA A 199 -19.72 4.20 13.69
N PHE A 200 -19.35 5.36 13.16
CA PHE A 200 -19.77 5.80 11.82
C PHE A 200 -19.26 4.84 10.74
N GLU A 201 -17.98 4.47 10.78
CA GLU A 201 -17.41 3.52 9.82
C GLU A 201 -18.05 2.13 9.92
N ALA A 202 -18.46 1.71 11.12
CA ALA A 202 -19.10 0.42 11.37
C ALA A 202 -20.46 0.26 10.68
N GLU A 203 -21.06 1.34 10.17
CA GLU A 203 -22.25 1.27 9.32
C GLU A 203 -22.00 0.45 8.04
N HIS A 204 -20.78 0.47 7.52
CA HIS A 204 -20.38 -0.29 6.32
C HIS A 204 -20.26 -1.81 6.56
N LEU A 205 -20.25 -2.25 7.83
CA LEU A 205 -20.21 -3.68 8.16
C LEU A 205 -21.48 -4.41 7.71
N GLY A 206 -21.33 -5.70 7.45
CA GLY A 206 -22.48 -6.59 7.27
C GLY A 206 -23.39 -6.61 8.52
N PRO A 207 -24.71 -6.87 8.37
CA PRO A 207 -25.70 -6.71 9.45
C PRO A 207 -25.37 -7.45 10.75
N ALA A 208 -24.75 -8.64 10.65
CA ALA A 208 -24.34 -9.40 11.83
C ALA A 208 -23.20 -8.71 12.60
N LEU A 209 -22.18 -8.21 11.89
CA LEU A 209 -21.03 -7.53 12.48
C LEU A 209 -21.37 -6.13 12.98
N ARG A 210 -22.35 -5.44 12.38
CA ARG A 210 -22.81 -4.13 12.86
C ARG A 210 -23.38 -4.21 14.27
N ARG A 211 -24.15 -5.26 14.59
CA ARG A 211 -24.63 -5.49 15.97
C ARG A 211 -23.48 -5.67 16.95
N THR A 212 -22.51 -6.53 16.61
CA THR A 212 -21.30 -6.72 17.41
C THR A 212 -20.53 -5.42 17.59
N ALA A 213 -20.43 -4.59 16.54
CA ALA A 213 -19.75 -3.31 16.61
C ALA A 213 -20.49 -2.30 17.50
N ALA A 214 -21.83 -2.28 17.51
CA ALA A 214 -22.61 -1.42 18.42
C ALA A 214 -22.38 -1.77 19.89
N ASP A 215 -22.27 -3.05 20.22
CA ASP A 215 -21.96 -3.49 21.59
C ASP A 215 -20.53 -3.07 22.01
N LEU A 216 -19.58 -3.03 21.06
CA LEU A 216 -18.16 -2.74 21.30
C LEU A 216 -17.83 -1.24 21.32
N LEU A 217 -18.45 -0.46 20.42
CA LEU A 217 -18.14 0.95 20.18
C LEU A 217 -19.12 1.89 20.90
N GLY A 218 -20.25 1.37 21.39
CA GLY A 218 -21.40 2.17 21.80
C GLY A 218 -22.41 2.30 20.65
N ALA A 219 -23.52 3.01 20.89
CA ALA A 219 -24.59 3.14 19.91
C ALA A 219 -24.06 3.65 18.56
N ILE A 220 -23.98 2.75 17.57
CA ILE A 220 -23.91 3.13 16.16
C ILE A 220 -25.23 3.83 15.88
N ALA A 221 -25.16 5.07 15.38
CA ALA A 221 -26.37 5.82 15.06
C ALA A 221 -27.27 4.95 14.19
N ASP A 222 -28.50 4.72 14.65
CA ASP A 222 -29.49 3.99 13.87
C ASP A 222 -29.94 4.95 12.74
N PRO A 223 -29.66 4.68 11.45
CA PRO A 223 -30.11 5.53 10.35
C PRO A 223 -31.64 5.51 10.16
N THR A 224 -32.35 4.71 10.97
CA THR A 224 -33.80 4.56 10.98
C THR A 224 -34.42 4.94 12.33
N GLY A 225 -34.02 6.08 12.90
CA GLY A 225 -34.82 6.73 13.95
C GLY A 225 -36.15 7.25 13.37
N PRO A 226 -37.33 6.92 13.92
CA PRO A 226 -38.59 7.45 13.39
C PRO A 226 -38.64 8.96 13.62
N THR A 227 -38.68 9.74 12.53
CA THR A 227 -39.25 11.10 12.54
C THR A 227 -40.72 10.98 12.94
N GLY A 228 -40.98 11.03 14.24
CA GLY A 228 -42.33 11.14 14.78
C GLY A 228 -42.93 12.48 14.38
N PRO A 229 -44.21 12.54 13.98
CA PRO A 229 -44.86 13.79 13.63
C PRO A 229 -45.18 14.58 14.90
N THR A 230 -44.77 15.85 14.93
CA THR A 230 -45.30 16.86 15.84
C THR A 230 -46.78 17.08 15.53
N GLY A 231 -47.65 16.67 16.47
CA GLY A 231 -49.01 17.16 16.62
C GLY A 231 -49.08 18.26 17.67
#